data_AF-A0A9Q3BP86-F1
#
_entry.id   AF-A0A9Q3BP86-F1
#
_cell.length_a   1.000
_cell.length_b   1.000
_cell.length_c   1.000
_cell.angle_alpha   90.00
_cell.angle_beta   90.00
_cell.angle_gamma   90.00
#
_symmetry.space_group_name_H-M   'P 1'
#
loop_
_entity.id
_entity.type
_entity.pdbx_description
1 polymer ?
#
loop_
_entity_poly.entity_id
_entity_poly.type
_entity_poly.pdbx_seq_one_letter_code
_entity_poly.pdbx_strand_id
1 'polypeptide(L)'
;MWGLIYEKSVPIAPKPALIKEFNNCFDDVDEIQQVTNSGNAVALIPEADIITLRGTKTGRKKVGWAIVNVHEFFVLYTKALLAKLGIRLWALSLDEPIDTFYNEACQICAIKTF
;
A
#
# COMPACT_ATOMS: atom_id res chain seq x y z
N MET A 1 -4.63 6.97 -3.05
CA MET A 1 -3.54 7.20 -2.09
C MET A 1 -4.11 7.02 -0.71
N TRP A 2 -3.76 5.98 0.05
CA TRP A 2 -4.14 5.82 1.48
C TRP A 2 -5.64 6.00 1.81
N GLY A 3 -6.54 5.48 0.97
CA GLY A 3 -7.98 5.73 1.14
C GLY A 3 -8.44 7.17 0.83
N LEU A 4 -7.54 8.11 0.54
CA LEU A 4 -7.77 9.54 0.22
C LEU A 4 -8.49 9.78 -1.11
N ILE A 5 -9.17 8.78 -1.68
CA ILE A 5 -10.04 8.96 -2.84
C ILE A 5 -11.29 9.75 -2.42
N TYR A 6 -11.62 9.76 -1.12
CA TYR A 6 -12.76 10.50 -0.56
C TYR A 6 -12.29 11.53 0.47
N GLU A 7 -12.77 12.76 0.29
CA GLU A 7 -12.47 13.96 1.06
C GLU A 7 -12.59 13.74 2.59
N LYS A 8 -11.61 14.24 3.36
CA LYS A 8 -11.62 14.37 4.84
C LYS A 8 -11.76 13.08 5.65
N SER A 9 -11.52 11.91 5.06
CA SER A 9 -11.42 10.69 5.86
C SER A 9 -10.09 10.68 6.63
N VAL A 10 -10.17 10.58 7.95
CA VAL A 10 -8.99 10.26 8.78
C VAL A 10 -8.46 8.90 8.30
N PRO A 11 -7.15 8.76 8.04
CA PRO A 11 -6.59 7.46 7.68
C PRO A 11 -7.00 6.43 8.71
N ILE A 12 -7.69 5.38 8.28
CA ILE A 12 -8.11 4.30 9.16
C ILE A 12 -6.89 3.43 9.39
N ALA A 13 -6.47 3.30 10.64
CA ALA A 13 -5.39 2.40 11.02
C ALA A 13 -5.72 0.96 10.59
N PRO A 14 -4.73 0.20 10.10
CA PRO A 14 -4.94 -1.20 9.75
C PRO A 14 -5.29 -2.01 11.00
N LYS A 15 -6.12 -3.05 10.83
CA LYS A 15 -6.45 -3.96 11.93
C LYS A 15 -5.16 -4.67 12.40
N PRO A 16 -4.95 -4.88 13.71
CA PRO A 16 -3.75 -5.56 14.21
C PRO A 16 -3.50 -6.94 13.60
N ALA A 17 -4.56 -7.66 13.21
CA ALA A 17 -4.44 -8.95 12.53
C ALA A 17 -3.73 -8.84 11.16
N LEU A 18 -3.92 -7.75 10.42
CA LEU A 18 -3.30 -7.52 9.12
C LEU A 18 -1.81 -7.17 9.27
N ILE A 19 -1.48 -6.37 10.28
CA ILE A 19 -0.09 -6.05 10.62
C ILE A 19 0.65 -7.33 11.02
N LYS A 20 0.01 -8.18 11.84
CA LYS A 20 0.58 -9.47 12.25
C LYS A 20 0.76 -10.44 11.08
N GLU A 21 -0.19 -10.49 10.15
CA GLU A 21 -0.06 -11.29 8.92
C GLU A 21 1.16 -10.84 8.11
N PHE A 22 1.31 -9.54 7.89
CA PHE A 22 2.46 -8.97 7.18
C PHE A 22 3.79 -9.23 7.91
N ASN A 23 3.85 -9.02 9.23
CA ASN A 23 5.08 -9.21 10.01
C ASN A 23 5.56 -10.66 10.02
N ASN A 24 4.71 -11.64 9.67
CA ASN A 24 5.13 -13.03 9.50
C ASN A 24 5.75 -13.32 8.11
N CYS A 25 5.71 -12.36 7.19
CA CYS A 25 6.25 -12.53 5.84
C CYS A 25 7.72 -12.14 5.71
N PHE A 26 8.25 -11.37 6.67
CA PHE A 26 9.60 -10.80 6.62
C PHE A 26 10.25 -10.88 8.00
N ASP A 27 11.52 -11.26 8.02
CA ASP A 27 12.33 -11.27 9.25
C ASP A 27 13.25 -10.04 9.34
N ASP A 28 13.45 -9.34 8.22
CA ASP A 28 14.36 -8.18 8.11
C ASP A 28 13.83 -7.10 7.13
N VAL A 29 14.18 -5.83 7.39
CA VAL A 29 13.86 -4.67 6.55
C VAL A 29 14.55 -4.76 5.19
N ASP A 30 15.77 -5.29 5.16
CA ASP A 30 16.52 -5.43 3.89
C ASP A 30 15.80 -6.35 2.91
N GLU A 31 15.08 -7.38 3.40
CA GLU A 31 14.25 -8.25 2.56
C GLU A 31 13.09 -7.48 1.90
N ILE A 32 12.47 -6.55 2.63
CA ILE A 32 11.41 -5.69 2.11
C ILE A 32 11.94 -4.85 0.95
N GLN A 33 13.14 -4.27 1.10
CA GLN A 33 13.77 -3.49 0.03
C GLN A 33 14.15 -4.37 -1.18
N GLN A 34 14.68 -5.57 -0.95
CA GLN A 34 15.03 -6.50 -2.02
C GLN A 34 13.79 -6.92 -2.82
N VAL A 35 12.70 -7.29 -2.15
CA VAL A 35 11.42 -7.65 -2.79
C VAL A 35 10.85 -6.48 -3.59
N THR A 36 10.91 -5.27 -3.02
CA THR A 36 10.45 -4.05 -3.69
C THR A 36 11.25 -3.75 -4.96
N ASN A 37 12.57 -3.93 -4.93
CA ASN A 37 13.46 -3.64 -6.05
C ASN A 37 13.50 -4.78 -7.09
N SER A 38 13.08 -5.98 -6.73
CA SER A 38 13.07 -7.13 -7.63
C SER A 38 11.86 -7.10 -8.58
N GLY A 39 12.15 -6.98 -9.88
CA GLY A 39 11.14 -7.11 -10.93
C GLY A 39 10.43 -8.47 -10.90
N ASN A 40 11.15 -9.53 -10.48
CA ASN A 40 10.71 -10.93 -10.53
C ASN A 40 10.15 -11.45 -9.19
N ALA A 41 10.01 -10.61 -8.17
CA ALA A 41 9.43 -11.03 -6.90
C ALA A 41 8.01 -11.60 -7.11
N VAL A 42 7.77 -12.77 -6.54
CA VAL A 42 6.46 -13.43 -6.56
C VAL A 42 5.51 -12.68 -5.62
N ALA A 43 4.24 -12.55 -6.02
CA ALA A 43 3.22 -11.96 -5.16
C ALA A 43 3.00 -12.84 -3.91
N LEU A 44 3.17 -12.26 -2.72
CA LEU A 44 2.93 -12.94 -1.45
C LEU A 44 1.44 -13.14 -1.16
N ILE A 45 0.60 -12.24 -1.69
CA ILE A 45 -0.86 -12.34 -1.62
C ILE A 45 -1.47 -12.15 -3.02
N PRO A 46 -2.67 -12.70 -3.28
CA PRO A 46 -3.42 -12.40 -4.50
C PRO A 46 -3.79 -10.91 -4.61
N GLU A 47 -3.75 -10.32 -5.80
CA GLU A 47 -4.18 -8.92 -5.99
C GLU A 47 -5.65 -8.69 -5.64
N ALA A 48 -6.49 -9.73 -5.76
CA ALA A 48 -7.92 -9.68 -5.42
C ALA A 48 -8.17 -9.40 -3.92
N ASP A 49 -7.17 -9.72 -3.09
CA ASP A 49 -7.19 -9.57 -1.65
C ASP A 49 -6.75 -8.16 -1.19
N ILE A 50 -6.26 -7.33 -2.11
CA ILE A 50 -5.87 -5.96 -1.83
C ILE A 50 -7.13 -5.10 -1.68
N ILE A 51 -7.30 -4.58 -0.47
CA ILE A 51 -8.38 -3.69 -0.08
C ILE A 51 -8.12 -2.28 -0.62
N THR A 52 -6.86 -1.84 -0.57
CA THR A 52 -6.47 -0.53 -1.09
C THR A 52 -6.68 -0.45 -2.60
N LEU A 53 -7.22 0.68 -3.06
CA LEU A 53 -7.56 0.93 -4.46
C LEU A 53 -8.67 0.02 -5.04
N ARG A 54 -9.38 -0.76 -4.22
CA ARG A 54 -10.57 -1.50 -4.66
C ARG A 54 -11.66 -0.52 -5.12
N GLY A 55 -12.23 -0.77 -6.30
CA GLY A 55 -13.26 0.10 -6.88
C GLY A 55 -12.75 1.46 -7.40
N THR A 56 -11.42 1.66 -7.46
CA THR A 56 -10.85 2.91 -7.99
C THR A 56 -11.15 3.04 -9.48
N LYS A 57 -12.09 3.91 -9.84
CA LYS A 57 -12.27 4.33 -11.23
C LYS A 57 -11.05 5.12 -11.71
N THR A 58 -10.49 4.75 -12.85
CA THR A 58 -9.41 5.45 -13.55
C THR A 58 -9.91 6.77 -14.15
N GLY A 59 -9.02 7.76 -14.33
CA GLY A 59 -9.33 9.03 -14.97
C GLY A 59 -9.28 10.25 -14.05
N ARG A 60 -9.89 11.35 -14.50
CA ARG A 60 -9.85 12.65 -13.82
C ARG A 60 -10.81 12.65 -12.64
N LYS A 61 -10.28 12.74 -11.42
CA LYS A 61 -11.06 12.76 -10.18
C LYS A 61 -10.84 14.05 -9.41
N LYS A 62 -11.93 14.61 -8.90
CA LYS A 62 -11.87 15.70 -7.93
C LYS A 62 -11.67 15.08 -6.55
N VAL A 63 -10.59 15.45 -5.87
CA VAL A 63 -10.27 15.06 -4.49
C VAL A 63 -10.15 16.35 -3.68
N GLY A 64 -11.17 16.64 -2.87
CA GLY A 64 -11.31 17.96 -2.24
C GLY A 64 -11.34 19.07 -3.28
N TRP A 65 -10.35 19.95 -3.26
CA TRP A 65 -10.22 21.09 -4.17
C TRP A 65 -9.31 20.80 -5.38
N ALA A 66 -8.53 19.72 -5.33
CA ALA A 66 -7.60 19.35 -6.36
C ALA A 66 -8.22 18.40 -7.37
N ILE A 67 -7.75 18.45 -8.62
CA ILE A 67 -8.08 17.48 -9.65
C ILE A 67 -6.88 16.57 -9.86
N VAL A 68 -7.05 15.28 -9.57
CA VAL A 68 -6.02 14.25 -9.72
C VAL A 68 -6.37 13.38 -10.92
N ASN A 69 -5.42 13.21 -11.84
CA ASN A 69 -5.53 12.23 -12.92
C ASN A 69 -4.94 10.92 -12.42
N VAL A 70 -5.81 9.94 -12.15
CA VAL A 70 -5.36 8.59 -11.77
C VAL A 70 -5.24 7.77 -13.05
N HIS A 71 -4.01 7.51 -13.51
CA HIS A 71 -3.78 6.64 -14.65
C HIS A 71 -3.95 5.17 -14.25
N GLU A 72 -4.40 4.32 -15.19
CA GLU A 72 -4.65 2.90 -14.92
C GLU A 72 -3.37 2.19 -14.50
N PHE A 73 -2.29 2.53 -15.18
CA PHE A 73 -0.95 2.04 -14.90
C PHE A 73 -0.55 2.25 -13.43
N PHE A 74 -0.84 3.41 -12.83
CA PHE A 74 -0.53 3.64 -11.42
C PHE A 74 -1.32 2.70 -10.52
N VAL A 75 -2.60 2.48 -10.81
CA VAL A 75 -3.44 1.58 -10.00
C VAL A 75 -2.93 0.14 -10.08
N LEU A 76 -2.60 -0.33 -11.28
CA LEU A 76 -2.07 -1.68 -11.51
C LEU A 76 -0.69 -1.85 -10.86
N TYR A 77 0.22 -0.90 -11.08
CA TYR A 77 1.56 -0.92 -10.49
C TYR A 77 1.51 -0.92 -8.97
N THR A 78 0.68 -0.06 -8.36
CA THR A 78 0.52 0.00 -6.90
C THR A 78 -0.01 -1.34 -6.37
N LYS A 79 -1.03 -1.92 -7.02
CA LYS A 79 -1.58 -3.21 -6.59
C LYS A 79 -0.56 -4.33 -6.69
N ALA A 80 0.17 -4.42 -7.80
CA ALA A 80 1.21 -5.41 -7.96
C ALA A 80 2.31 -5.26 -6.88
N LEU A 81 2.71 -4.03 -6.56
CA LEU A 81 3.68 -3.77 -5.49
C LEU A 81 3.16 -4.20 -4.11
N LEU A 82 1.92 -3.84 -3.77
CA LEU A 82 1.29 -4.25 -2.51
C LEU A 82 1.13 -5.78 -2.43
N ALA A 83 0.82 -6.44 -3.55
CA ALA A 83 0.72 -7.90 -3.64
C ALA A 83 2.06 -8.58 -3.35
N LYS A 84 3.14 -8.06 -3.96
CA LYS A 84 4.52 -8.50 -3.74
C LYS A 84 4.93 -8.36 -2.27
N LEU A 85 4.48 -7.31 -1.60
CA LEU A 85 4.80 -7.05 -0.21
C LEU A 85 3.82 -7.70 0.79
N GLY A 86 2.75 -8.36 0.35
CA GLY A 86 1.76 -8.93 1.27
C GLY A 86 0.87 -7.89 1.97
N ILE A 87 0.84 -6.64 1.50
CA ILE A 87 0.08 -5.56 2.13
C ILE A 87 -1.35 -5.53 1.58
N ARG A 88 -2.32 -6.03 2.37
CA ARG A 88 -3.75 -5.99 2.00
C ARG A 88 -4.35 -4.59 2.08
N LEU A 89 -4.01 -3.82 3.12
CA LEU A 89 -4.51 -2.47 3.35
C LEU A 89 -3.32 -1.53 3.55
N TRP A 90 -3.01 -0.72 2.54
CA TRP A 90 -1.96 0.29 2.63
C TRP A 90 -2.43 1.52 3.44
N ALA A 91 -2.08 1.51 4.73
CA ALA A 91 -2.30 2.58 5.71
C ALA A 91 -1.28 2.43 6.84
N LEU A 92 -0.70 3.53 7.34
CA LEU A 92 0.21 3.50 8.49
C LEU A 92 -0.52 3.11 9.78
N SER A 93 0.16 2.38 10.66
CA SER A 93 -0.23 2.24 12.05
C SER A 93 0.15 3.52 12.80
N LEU A 94 -0.84 4.19 13.39
CA LEU A 94 -0.64 5.41 14.20
C LEU A 94 -0.24 5.10 15.65
N ASP A 95 -0.46 3.86 16.08
CA ASP A 95 -0.17 3.38 17.43
C ASP A 95 1.26 2.83 17.56
N GLU A 96 1.91 2.58 16.42
CA GLU A 96 3.27 2.04 16.34
C GLU A 96 4.29 3.11 15.93
N PRO A 97 5.55 2.96 16.37
CA PRO A 97 6.68 3.75 15.85
C PRO A 97 6.81 3.68 14.32
N ILE A 98 7.48 4.67 13.73
CA ILE A 98 7.66 4.75 12.26
C ILE A 98 8.60 3.66 11.71
N ASP A 99 9.51 3.16 12.55
CA ASP A 99 10.54 2.17 12.26
C ASP A 99 10.06 0.72 12.44
N THR A 100 8.76 0.49 12.59
CA THR A 100 8.22 -0.88 12.49
C THR A 100 8.22 -1.36 11.05
N PHE A 101 8.47 -2.65 10.83
CA PHE A 101 8.55 -3.26 9.49
C PHE A 101 7.37 -2.89 8.59
N TYR A 102 6.16 -2.94 9.16
CA TYR A 102 4.94 -2.61 8.44
C TYR A 102 4.87 -1.12 8.04
N ASN A 103 5.23 -0.21 8.95
CA ASN A 103 5.23 1.22 8.67
C ASN A 103 6.32 1.61 7.66
N GLU A 104 7.52 1.01 7.75
CA GLU A 104 8.58 1.17 6.76
C GLU A 104 8.16 0.66 5.38
N ALA A 105 7.57 -0.53 5.30
CA ALA A 105 7.07 -1.07 4.03
C ALA A 105 6.01 -0.14 3.39
N CYS A 106 5.11 0.42 4.21
CA CYS A 106 4.15 1.42 3.77
C CYS A 106 4.83 2.69 3.24
N GLN A 107 5.92 3.16 3.85
CA GLN A 107 6.70 4.30 3.38
C GLN A 107 7.41 4.00 2.06
N ILE A 108 8.06 2.84 1.94
CA ILE A 108 8.72 2.38 0.71
C ILE A 108 7.71 2.33 -0.44
N CYS A 109 6.50 1.80 -0.20
CA CYS A 109 5.43 1.80 -1.20
C CYS A 109 5.05 3.21 -1.65
N ALA A 110 5.05 4.19 -0.75
CA ALA A 110 4.73 5.57 -1.08
C ALA A 110 5.75 6.14 -2.05
N ILE A 111 7.04 6.02 -1.69
CA ILE A 111 8.18 6.54 -2.45
C ILE A 111 8.28 5.88 -3.83
N LYS A 112 7.94 4.59 -3.95
CA LYS A 112 8.02 3.87 -5.22
C LYS A 112 6.88 4.17 -6.19
N THR A 113 5.78 4.72 -5.70
CA THR A 113 4.55 4.90 -6.46
C THR A 113 4.30 6.36 -6.85
N PHE A 114 4.81 7.33 -6.08
CA PHE A 114 4.62 8.78 -6.25
C PHE A 114 5.95 9.52 -6.27
#